data_AF-A0A3D4PJW9-F1
#
_entry.id   AF-A0A3D4PJW9-F1
#
_cell.length_a   1.000
_cell.length_b   1.000
_cell.length_c   1.000
_cell.angle_alpha   90.00
_cell.angle_beta   90.00
_cell.angle_gamma   90.00
#
_symmetry.space_group_name_H-M   'P 1'
#
loop_
_entity.id
_entity.type
_entity.pdbx_description
1 polymer ?
#
loop_
_entity_poly.entity_id
_entity_poly.type
_entity_poly.pdbx_seq_one_letter_code
_entity_poly.pdbx_strand_id
1 'polypeptide(L)'
;MLATFLRWFPTRKCVFAGDGGFATHKLSRFAARHSQQLTLVSKIVPDAVLHAPPPERKPGQQGRPRTVGARLPSPLKNSQNPTKFRFVYFSLLSSSQGY
;
A
#
# COMPACT_ATOMS: atom_id res chain seq x y z
N MET A 1 -1.51 -8.53 -15.46
CA MET A 1 -0.69 -9.73 -15.18
C MET A 1 -0.99 -10.35 -13.83
N LEU A 2 -0.69 -9.73 -12.68
CA LEU A 2 -0.97 -10.33 -11.36
C LEU A 2 -2.44 -10.67 -11.11
N ALA A 3 -3.39 -9.86 -11.59
CA ALA A 3 -4.81 -10.16 -11.49
C ALA A 3 -5.23 -11.47 -12.20
N THR A 4 -4.60 -11.78 -13.34
CA THR A 4 -4.87 -13.02 -14.08
C THR A 4 -4.37 -14.23 -13.30
N PHE A 5 -3.17 -14.11 -12.72
CA PHE A 5 -2.59 -15.17 -11.89
C PHE A 5 -3.44 -15.48 -10.66
N LEU A 6 -3.93 -14.44 -9.95
CA LEU A 6 -4.82 -14.62 -8.80
C LEU A 6 -6.17 -15.26 -9.20
N ARG A 7 -6.67 -14.97 -10.40
CA ARG A 7 -7.92 -15.59 -10.90
C ARG A 7 -7.77 -17.08 -11.15
N TRP A 8 -6.59 -17.54 -11.58
CA TRP A 8 -6.33 -18.97 -11.78
C TRP A 8 -6.15 -19.74 -10.47
N PHE A 9 -5.76 -19.06 -9.39
CA PHE A 9 -5.54 -19.67 -8.08
C PHE A 9 -6.32 -18.95 -6.97
N PRO A 10 -7.66 -18.94 -7.02
CA PRO A 10 -8.50 -18.11 -6.15
C PRO A 10 -8.42 -18.47 -4.65
N THR A 11 -7.99 -19.69 -4.33
CA THR A 11 -7.89 -20.20 -2.95
C THR A 11 -6.46 -20.25 -2.43
N ARG A 12 -5.45 -19.94 -3.24
CA ARG A 12 -4.04 -20.03 -2.83
C ARG A 12 -3.54 -18.68 -2.33
N LYS A 13 -2.65 -18.75 -1.33
CA LYS A 13 -1.85 -17.60 -0.89
C LYS A 13 -0.55 -17.60 -1.67
N CYS A 14 -0.26 -16.50 -2.32
CA CYS A 14 0.89 -16.33 -3.21
C CYS A 14 1.79 -15.21 -2.68
N VAL A 15 3.09 -15.43 -2.72
CA VAL A 15 4.10 -14.41 -2.41
C VAL A 15 4.75 -14.00 -3.72
N PHE A 16 4.62 -12.72 -4.07
CA PHE A 16 5.24 -12.15 -5.26
C PHE A 16 6.44 -11.32 -4.84
N ALA A 17 7.64 -11.79 -5.21
CA ALA A 17 8.87 -11.04 -5.04
C ALA A 17 9.08 -10.13 -6.26
N GLY A 18 8.85 -8.83 -6.09
CA GLY A 18 9.13 -7.81 -7.08
C GLY A 18 10.50 -7.16 -6.84
N ASP A 19 11.23 -6.83 -7.88
CA ASP A 19 12.40 -5.96 -7.76
C ASP A 19 11.98 -4.48 -7.58
N GLY A 20 12.95 -3.56 -7.64
CA GLY A 20 12.68 -2.12 -7.50
C GLY A 20 11.72 -1.56 -8.56
N GLY A 21 11.65 -2.18 -9.75
CA GLY A 21 10.71 -1.80 -10.81
C GLY A 21 9.26 -2.13 -10.48
N PHE A 22 9.05 -3.08 -9.56
CA PHE A 22 7.73 -3.47 -9.05
C PHE A 22 7.34 -2.74 -7.75
N ALA A 23 8.21 -1.91 -7.18
CA ALA A 23 7.91 -1.08 -6.00
C ALA A 23 7.03 0.16 -6.34
N THR A 24 6.11 0.02 -7.29
CA THR A 24 5.22 1.11 -7.70
C THR A 24 4.00 1.22 -6.80
N HIS A 25 3.52 2.44 -6.61
CA HIS A 25 2.31 2.71 -5.84
C HIS A 25 1.08 1.91 -6.33
N LYS A 26 0.95 1.73 -7.66
CA LYS A 26 -0.15 0.96 -8.25
C LYS A 26 -0.08 -0.53 -7.87
N LEU A 27 1.12 -1.12 -7.91
CA LEU A 27 1.29 -2.53 -7.57
C LEU A 27 1.11 -2.78 -6.09
N SER A 28 1.69 -1.94 -5.24
CA SER A 28 1.52 -2.03 -3.78
C SER A 28 0.05 -1.89 -3.39
N ARG A 29 -0.70 -0.98 -4.03
CA ARG A 29 -2.14 -0.84 -3.81
C ARG A 29 -2.94 -2.04 -4.31
N PHE A 30 -2.55 -2.64 -5.43
CA PHE A 30 -3.16 -3.87 -5.92
C PHE A 30 -2.95 -5.03 -4.92
N ALA A 31 -1.72 -5.24 -4.48
CA ALA A 31 -1.40 -6.24 -3.46
C ALA A 31 -2.15 -6.00 -2.14
N ALA A 32 -2.36 -4.75 -1.76
CA ALA A 32 -3.15 -4.38 -0.59
C ALA A 32 -4.60 -4.83 -0.65
N ARG A 33 -5.24 -4.64 -1.80
CA ARG A 33 -6.63 -5.06 -2.01
C ARG A 33 -6.77 -6.57 -2.04
N HIS A 34 -5.72 -7.27 -2.46
CA HIS A 34 -5.69 -8.73 -2.56
C HIS A 34 -4.90 -9.39 -1.43
N SER A 35 -4.76 -8.73 -0.27
CA SER A 35 -3.93 -9.17 0.87
C SER A 35 -4.24 -10.55 1.41
N GLN A 36 -5.48 -11.03 1.22
CA GLN A 36 -5.91 -12.38 1.60
C GLN A 36 -5.23 -13.48 0.75
N GLN A 37 -4.82 -13.15 -0.47
CA GLN A 37 -4.28 -14.08 -1.46
C GLN A 37 -2.89 -13.68 -1.96
N LEU A 38 -2.46 -12.43 -1.80
CA LEU A 38 -1.23 -11.89 -2.37
C LEU A 38 -0.42 -11.13 -1.33
N THR A 39 0.81 -11.57 -1.12
CA THR A 39 1.84 -10.84 -0.39
C THR A 39 2.87 -10.32 -1.39
N LEU A 40 3.03 -9.00 -1.49
CA LEU A 40 4.08 -8.37 -2.30
C LEU A 40 5.31 -8.12 -1.43
N VAL A 41 6.46 -8.64 -1.85
CA VAL A 41 7.77 -8.33 -1.27
C VAL A 41 8.55 -7.59 -2.33
N SER A 42 8.89 -6.33 -2.09
CA SER A 42 9.69 -5.55 -3.03
C SER A 42 10.83 -4.81 -2.35
N LYS A 43 11.91 -4.56 -3.10
CA LYS A 43 13.00 -3.70 -2.64
C LYS A 43 12.51 -2.24 -2.55
N ILE A 44 12.74 -1.59 -1.42
CA ILE A 44 12.52 -0.16 -1.22
C ILE A 44 13.84 0.49 -0.82
N VAL A 45 14.08 1.72 -1.27
CA VAL A 45 15.27 2.49 -0.88
C VAL A 45 15.22 2.74 0.64
N PRO A 46 16.32 2.53 1.40
CA PRO A 46 16.32 2.65 2.86
C PRO A 46 15.86 4.01 3.40
N ASP A 47 16.11 5.08 2.65
CA ASP A 47 15.74 6.46 2.98
C ASP A 47 14.47 6.94 2.25
N ALA A 48 13.65 6.01 1.75
CA ALA A 48 12.40 6.39 1.10
C ALA A 48 11.50 7.17 2.07
N VAL A 49 10.91 8.25 1.59
CA VAL A 49 9.95 9.03 2.37
C VAL A 49 8.60 8.31 2.35
N LEU A 50 8.19 7.82 3.52
CA LEU A 50 6.89 7.21 3.73
C LEU A 50 5.89 8.26 4.24
N HIS A 51 4.65 8.15 3.78
CA HIS A 51 3.55 8.99 4.24
C HIS A 51 2.36 8.12 4.66
N ALA A 52 1.68 8.55 5.72
CA ALA A 52 0.40 8.01 6.11
C ALA A 52 -0.67 8.32 5.05
N PRO A 53 -1.78 7.56 5.02
CA PRO A 53 -2.92 7.92 4.19
C PRO A 53 -3.41 9.33 4.55
N PRO A 54 -3.95 10.08 3.57
CA PRO A 54 -4.56 11.38 3.86
C PRO A 54 -5.70 11.18 4.87
N PRO A 55 -5.81 12.05 5.89
CA PRO A 55 -6.85 11.92 6.91
C PRO A 55 -8.23 12.09 6.28
N GLU A 56 -9.23 11.41 6.86
CA GLU A 56 -10.62 11.57 6.47
C GLU A 56 -11.06 13.03 6.61
N ARG A 57 -11.84 13.51 5.64
CA ARG A 57 -12.35 14.88 5.67
C ARG A 57 -13.47 14.97 6.69
N LYS A 58 -13.48 16.07 7.44
CA LYS A 58 -14.64 16.43 8.27
C LYS A 58 -15.71 17.08 7.38
N PRO A 59 -17.01 16.80 7.60
CA PRO A 59 -18.09 17.53 6.93
C PRO A 59 -17.90 19.06 7.09
N GLY A 60 -18.04 19.81 6.00
CA GLY A 60 -17.88 21.27 5.99
C GLY A 60 -16.42 21.79 5.98
N GLN A 61 -15.41 20.92 5.90
CA GLN A 61 -14.01 21.35 5.88
C GLN A 61 -13.65 22.05 4.56
N GLN A 62 -13.53 23.38 4.63
CA GLN A 62 -13.14 24.24 3.50
C GLN A 62 -11.68 24.02 3.06
N GLY A 63 -11.43 24.23 1.77
CA GLY A 63 -10.11 24.11 1.15
C GLY A 63 -9.89 22.83 0.34
N ARG A 64 -8.72 22.76 -0.31
CA ARG A 64 -8.34 21.64 -1.19
C ARG A 64 -8.14 20.35 -0.38
N PRO A 65 -8.63 19.19 -0.87
CA PRO A 65 -8.34 17.92 -0.25
C PRO A 65 -6.83 17.69 -0.08
N ARG A 66 -6.42 17.19 1.09
CA ARG A 66 -5.05 16.72 1.27
C ARG A 66 -4.86 15.42 0.48
N THR A 67 -3.83 15.39 -0.36
CA THR A 67 -3.46 14.18 -1.13
C THR A 67 -2.55 13.24 -0.35
N VAL A 68 -1.85 13.77 0.67
CA VAL A 68 -0.82 13.05 1.43
C VAL A 68 -1.03 13.29 2.94
N GLY A 69 -0.87 12.24 3.74
CA GLY A 69 -0.94 12.30 5.20
C GLY A 69 0.38 12.65 5.88
N ALA A 70 0.44 12.42 7.19
CA ALA A 70 1.62 12.70 8.01
C ALA A 70 2.84 11.90 7.53
N ARG A 71 4.04 12.49 7.67
CA ARG A 71 5.30 11.81 7.36
C ARG A 71 5.54 10.67 8.34
N LEU A 72 5.86 9.49 7.82
CA LEU A 72 6.21 8.30 8.58
C LEU A 72 7.75 8.16 8.67
N PRO A 73 8.27 7.37 9.62
CA PRO A 73 9.69 7.03 9.68
C PRO A 73 10.18 6.39 8.38
N SER A 74 11.45 6.60 8.04
CA SER A 74 12.07 5.95 6.88
C SER A 74 12.08 4.42 7.04
N PRO A 75 12.14 3.65 5.93
CA PRO A 75 12.25 2.21 5.98
C PRO A 75 13.40 1.71 6.85
N LEU A 76 14.57 2.37 6.79
CA LEU A 76 15.70 2.01 7.65
C LEU A 76 15.38 2.15 9.14
N LYS A 77 14.63 3.19 9.53
CA LYS A 77 14.21 3.39 10.91
C LYS A 77 13.10 2.42 11.32
N ASN A 78 12.22 2.06 10.38
CA ASN A 78 11.11 1.14 10.65
C ASN A 78 11.55 -0.34 10.67
N SER A 79 12.65 -0.71 9.99
CA SER A 79 13.19 -2.07 9.99
C SER A 79 13.71 -2.52 11.36
N GLN A 80 14.11 -1.56 12.20
CA GLN A 80 14.49 -1.78 13.59
C GLN A 80 13.30 -2.25 14.46
N ASN A 81 12.07 -2.18 13.95
CA ASN A 81 10.85 -2.61 14.66
C ASN A 81 10.01 -3.56 13.78
N PRO A 82 10.30 -4.88 13.79
CA PRO A 82 9.81 -5.84 12.79
C PRO A 82 8.29 -5.99 12.76
N THR A 83 7.61 -5.67 13.87
CA THR A 83 6.14 -5.73 14.00
C THR A 83 5.42 -4.69 13.14
N LYS A 84 6.06 -3.54 12.88
CA LYS A 84 5.51 -2.44 12.05
C LYS A 84 5.94 -2.51 10.59
N PHE A 85 6.92 -3.33 10.26
CA PHE A 85 7.44 -3.46 8.89
C PHE A 85 6.61 -4.38 8.01
N ARG A 86 5.56 -5.01 8.57
CA ARG A 86 4.82 -6.08 7.89
C ARG A 86 3.98 -5.60 6.72
N PHE A 87 3.59 -4.33 6.68
CA PHE A 87 2.74 -3.80 5.63
C PHE A 87 2.90 -2.29 5.49
N VAL A 88 3.67 -1.83 4.50
CA VAL A 88 3.54 -0.46 4.00
C VAL A 88 2.32 -0.43 3.08
N TYR A 89 1.13 -0.44 3.68
CA TYR A 89 -0.10 -0.26 2.93
C TYR A 89 -0.37 1.22 2.67
N PHE A 90 -0.46 1.54 1.38
CA PHE A 90 -1.25 2.66 0.90
C PHE A 90 -2.72 2.18 0.80
N SER A 91 -3.45 2.20 1.93
CA SER A 91 -4.87 1.86 1.95
C SER A 91 -5.71 3.06 1.48
N LEU A 92 -6.22 2.96 0.26
CA LEU A 92 -7.49 3.59 -0.09
C LEU A 92 -8.52 2.46 -0.05
N LEU A 93 -9.15 2.30 1.11
CA LEU A 93 -10.43 1.61 1.21
C LEU A 93 -11.42 2.39 0.33
N SER A 94 -12.11 1.64 -0.53
CA SER A 94 -13.19 2.12 -1.38
C SER A 94 -14.20 2.89 -0.55
N SER A 95 -14.45 4.15 -0.91
CA SER A 95 -15.82 4.65 -0.90
C SER A 95 -16.38 4.36 -2.29
N SER A 96 -17.31 3.42 -2.35
CA SER A 96 -18.13 3.15 -3.52
C SER A 96 -19.17 4.24 -3.71
N GLN A 97 -19.54 4.47 -4.97
CA GLN A 97 -20.78 5.07 -5.47
C GLN A 97 -20.91 6.59 -5.44
N GLY A 98 -21.22 7.14 -6.61
CA GLY A 98 -21.69 8.50 -6.82
C GLY A 98 -21.09 9.17 -8.04
N TYR A 99 -21.84 9.15 -9.14
CA TYR A 99 -21.71 9.87 -10.42
C TYR A 99 -20.91 9.21 -11.53
#